data_AF-A0A831QKF7-F1
#
_entry.id   AF-A0A831QKF7-F1
#
_cell.length_a   1.000
_cell.length_b   1.000
_cell.length_c   1.000
_cell.angle_alpha   90.00
_cell.angle_beta   90.00
_cell.angle_gamma   90.00
#
_symmetry.space_group_name_H-M   'P 1'
#
loop_
_entity.id
_entity.type
_entity.pdbx_description
1 polymer ?
#
loop_
_entity_poly.entity_id
_entity_poly.type
_entity_poly.pdbx_seq_one_letter_code
_entity_poly.pdbx_strand_id
1 'polypeptide(L)'
;MEYSISPDGEKFKIPEEDDYKAEHERLEKLVKEKREQGFEIVVVMGLGFVGAVMAGVVADSVDKETGKPGKFVIGMQRPSTRSFWKIPVFNRGTCPIKAEDPEVAPLIERCVREKKTLIATFTYDALFFADVLVVDVQCDFVKQDLGDLSSGYADISALEDSFKIIGEKIQPGCLVLIETTVPPGTTEYIAYPHIKKAFRKRGIDTDPLLAHSFERVMPGRDYVKSIRDFWRVCSGINRESREKVVNFLSGILN
;
A
#
# COMPACT_ATOMS: atom_id res chain seq x y z
N MET A 1 -21.86 19.29 3.30
CA MET A 1 -20.72 18.69 2.58
C MET A 1 -19.57 18.56 3.54
N GLU A 2 -19.00 17.37 3.67
CA GLU A 2 -17.80 17.17 4.47
C GLU A 2 -16.56 17.52 3.65
N TYR A 3 -15.57 18.11 4.33
CA TYR A 3 -14.29 18.47 3.74
C TYR A 3 -13.16 17.82 4.52
N SER A 4 -12.12 17.44 3.81
CA SER A 4 -10.81 17.13 4.36
C SER A 4 -9.91 18.35 4.24
N ILE A 5 -9.19 18.69 5.30
CA ILE A 5 -8.35 19.90 5.34
C ILE A 5 -6.89 19.48 5.47
N SER A 6 -6.02 20.00 4.61
CA SER A 6 -4.57 19.76 4.70
C SER A 6 -3.95 20.52 5.89
N PRO A 7 -2.72 20.17 6.32
CA PRO A 7 -2.01 20.92 7.35
C PRO A 7 -1.82 22.41 7.04
N ASP A 8 -1.81 22.78 5.74
CA ASP A 8 -1.66 24.16 5.27
C ASP A 8 -3.01 24.88 5.11
N GLY A 9 -4.13 24.23 5.46
CA GLY A 9 -5.47 24.82 5.46
C GLY A 9 -6.25 24.70 4.14
N GLU A 10 -5.69 24.04 3.12
CA GLU A 10 -6.41 23.79 1.86
C GLU A 10 -7.56 22.79 2.08
N LYS A 11 -8.73 23.09 1.52
CA LYS A 11 -9.96 22.28 1.70
C LYS A 11 -10.22 21.43 0.47
N PHE A 12 -10.47 20.14 0.69
CA PHE A 12 -10.79 19.16 -0.33
C PHE A 12 -12.15 18.54 -0.03
N LYS A 13 -13.09 18.62 -0.98
CA LYS A 13 -14.41 18.00 -0.85
C LYS A 13 -14.24 16.48 -0.79
N ILE A 14 -14.89 15.81 0.16
CA ILE A 14 -14.91 14.34 0.19
C ILE A 14 -15.61 13.80 -1.06
N PRO A 15 -15.07 12.78 -1.74
CA PRO A 15 -15.66 12.22 -2.96
C PRO A 15 -17.09 11.71 -2.75
N GLU A 16 -17.94 11.97 -3.73
CA GLU A 16 -19.31 11.46 -3.85
C GLU A 16 -19.38 10.34 -4.90
N GLU A 17 -20.54 9.70 -5.05
CA GLU A 17 -20.69 8.50 -5.89
C GLU A 17 -20.20 8.68 -7.34
N ASP A 18 -20.45 9.84 -7.94
CA ASP A 18 -20.00 10.13 -9.31
C ASP A 18 -18.48 10.28 -9.42
N ASP A 19 -17.82 10.76 -8.36
CA ASP A 19 -16.36 10.84 -8.30
C ASP A 19 -15.74 9.42 -8.29
N TYR A 20 -16.38 8.45 -7.63
CA TYR A 20 -15.93 7.06 -7.65
C TYR A 20 -16.02 6.43 -9.04
N LYS A 21 -17.11 6.70 -9.78
CA LYS A 21 -17.28 6.21 -11.16
C LYS A 21 -16.21 6.78 -12.08
N ALA A 22 -16.01 8.11 -12.03
CA ALA A 22 -15.00 8.79 -12.82
C ALA A 22 -13.57 8.31 -12.48
N GLU A 23 -13.28 8.10 -11.20
CA GLU A 23 -11.98 7.61 -10.76
C GLU A 23 -11.73 6.16 -11.22
N HIS A 24 -12.75 5.31 -11.20
CA HIS A 24 -12.66 3.94 -11.72
C HIS A 24 -12.28 3.92 -13.21
N GLU A 25 -13.00 4.68 -14.05
CA GLU A 25 -12.74 4.79 -15.48
C GLU A 25 -11.33 5.33 -15.76
N ARG A 26 -10.89 6.32 -14.98
CA ARG A 26 -9.53 6.88 -15.06
C ARG A 26 -8.48 5.82 -14.74
N LEU A 27 -8.66 5.06 -13.67
CA LEU A 27 -7.72 4.00 -13.26
C LEU A 27 -7.67 2.88 -14.29
N GLU A 28 -8.80 2.42 -14.81
CA GLU A 28 -8.86 1.36 -15.81
C GLU A 28 -8.06 1.73 -17.06
N LYS A 29 -8.28 2.93 -17.60
CA LYS A 29 -7.54 3.42 -18.76
C LYS A 29 -6.04 3.50 -18.48
N LEU A 30 -5.66 4.09 -17.34
CA LEU A 30 -4.26 4.27 -16.98
C LEU A 30 -3.54 2.94 -16.75
N VAL A 31 -4.16 2.00 -16.05
CA VAL A 31 -3.62 0.67 -15.81
C VAL A 31 -3.41 -0.06 -17.13
N LYS A 32 -4.37 0.01 -18.06
CA LYS A 32 -4.23 -0.58 -19.38
C LYS A 32 -3.00 -0.02 -20.12
N GLU A 33 -2.87 1.30 -20.19
CA GLU A 33 -1.72 1.97 -20.82
C GLU A 33 -0.38 1.57 -20.18
N LYS A 34 -0.34 1.41 -18.85
CA LYS A 34 0.87 1.02 -18.12
C LYS A 34 1.22 -0.45 -18.31
N ARG A 35 0.23 -1.34 -18.36
CA ARG A 35 0.44 -2.76 -18.69
C ARG A 35 0.96 -2.94 -20.11
N GLU A 36 0.45 -2.16 -21.08
CA GLU A 36 0.96 -2.15 -22.47
C GLU A 36 2.43 -1.69 -22.57
N GLN A 37 2.87 -0.85 -21.63
CA GLN A 37 4.27 -0.42 -21.48
C GLN A 37 5.15 -1.45 -20.73
N GLY A 38 4.57 -2.55 -20.25
CA GLY A 38 5.28 -3.63 -19.53
C GLY A 38 5.46 -3.39 -18.03
N PHE A 39 4.73 -2.44 -17.42
CA PHE A 39 4.78 -2.23 -15.97
C PHE A 39 4.00 -3.31 -15.21
N GLU A 40 4.60 -3.81 -14.13
CA GLU A 40 3.89 -4.52 -13.06
C GLU A 40 3.11 -3.50 -12.22
N ILE A 41 1.82 -3.77 -11.97
CA ILE A 41 0.95 -2.87 -11.20
C ILE A 41 1.04 -3.22 -9.73
N VAL A 42 1.55 -2.28 -8.93
CA VAL A 42 1.65 -2.42 -7.48
C VAL A 42 0.68 -1.46 -6.81
N VAL A 43 -0.15 -1.96 -5.91
CA VAL A 43 -1.00 -1.11 -5.06
C VAL A 43 -0.41 -1.07 -3.66
N VAL A 44 -0.20 0.14 -3.11
CA VAL A 44 0.18 0.31 -1.71
C VAL A 44 -1.02 0.85 -0.95
N MET A 45 -1.61 0.02 -0.10
CA MET A 45 -2.80 0.35 0.66
C MET A 45 -2.40 0.94 2.02
N GLY A 46 -2.67 2.23 2.19
CA GLY A 46 -2.32 3.01 3.37
C GLY A 46 -1.20 4.02 3.09
N LEU A 47 -1.57 5.25 2.71
CA LEU A 47 -0.65 6.38 2.56
C LEU A 47 -0.42 7.10 3.90
N GLY A 48 -0.08 6.28 4.90
CA GLY A 48 0.43 6.72 6.20
C GLY A 48 1.88 7.16 6.11
N PHE A 49 2.55 7.22 7.27
CA PHE A 49 3.97 7.54 7.34
C PHE A 49 4.83 6.52 6.59
N VAL A 50 4.55 5.22 6.79
CA VAL A 50 5.28 4.12 6.15
C VAL A 50 4.87 3.95 4.68
N GLY A 51 3.59 3.69 4.41
CA GLY A 51 3.18 3.36 3.05
C GLY A 51 3.36 4.48 2.03
N ALA A 52 3.40 5.76 2.43
CA ALA A 52 3.76 6.83 1.50
C ALA A 52 5.21 6.71 1.00
N VAL A 53 6.15 6.42 1.91
CA VAL A 53 7.57 6.24 1.54
C VAL A 53 7.77 4.91 0.84
N MET A 54 7.11 3.85 1.28
CA MET A 54 7.16 2.54 0.61
C MET A 54 6.65 2.64 -0.84
N ALA A 55 5.54 3.34 -1.08
CA ALA A 55 5.05 3.61 -2.43
C ALA A 55 6.07 4.36 -3.29
N GLY A 56 6.76 5.35 -2.71
CA GLY A 56 7.89 6.03 -3.35
C GLY A 56 9.04 5.08 -3.70
N VAL A 57 9.50 4.26 -2.75
CA VAL A 57 10.63 3.33 -2.96
C VAL A 57 10.31 2.30 -4.03
N VAL A 58 9.11 1.71 -4.01
CA VAL A 58 8.68 0.76 -5.05
C VAL A 58 8.61 1.44 -6.42
N ALA A 59 8.07 2.66 -6.50
CA ALA A 59 7.94 3.39 -7.75
C ALA A 59 9.27 3.92 -8.31
N ASP A 60 10.24 4.15 -7.43
CA ASP A 60 11.58 4.63 -7.79
C ASP A 60 12.50 3.48 -8.21
N SER A 61 12.16 2.24 -7.82
CA SER A 61 12.93 1.05 -8.17
C SER A 61 13.12 0.88 -9.68
N VAL A 62 14.31 0.41 -10.05
CA VAL A 62 14.70 0.15 -11.43
C VAL A 62 15.29 -1.24 -11.55
N ASP A 63 15.13 -1.83 -12.72
CA ASP A 63 15.82 -3.07 -13.07
C ASP A 63 17.35 -2.83 -13.05
N LYS A 64 18.10 -3.74 -12.41
CA LYS A 64 19.54 -3.56 -12.13
C LYS A 64 20.39 -3.60 -13.40
N GLU A 65 19.92 -4.26 -14.46
CA GLU A 65 20.65 -4.41 -15.72
C GLU A 65 20.35 -3.26 -16.68
N THR A 66 19.07 -2.90 -16.82
CA THR A 66 18.60 -1.91 -17.80
C THR A 66 18.48 -0.50 -17.26
N GLY A 67 18.43 -0.32 -15.93
CA GLY A 67 18.20 0.97 -15.27
C GLY A 67 16.81 1.56 -15.50
N LYS A 68 15.87 0.78 -16.07
CA LYS A 68 14.50 1.24 -16.37
C LYS A 68 13.53 0.89 -15.24
N PRO A 69 12.53 1.74 -14.96
CA PRO A 69 11.49 1.39 -14.00
C PRO A 69 10.62 0.26 -14.55
N GLY A 70 10.34 -0.73 -13.72
CA GLY A 70 9.48 -1.88 -14.07
C GLY A 70 8.15 -1.92 -13.33
N LYS A 71 7.93 -1.01 -12.36
CA LYS A 71 6.75 -1.01 -11.49
C LYS A 71 5.98 0.31 -11.62
N PHE A 72 4.67 0.21 -11.70
CA PHE A 72 3.76 1.35 -11.63
C PHE A 72 2.94 1.24 -10.35
N VAL A 73 3.05 2.23 -9.48
CA VAL A 73 2.50 2.22 -8.14
C VAL A 73 1.24 3.06 -8.05
N ILE A 74 0.20 2.48 -7.47
CA ILE A 74 -1.04 3.16 -7.11
C ILE A 74 -1.16 3.15 -5.58
N GLY A 75 -0.90 4.29 -4.97
CA GLY A 75 -1.15 4.50 -3.55
C GLY A 75 -2.65 4.61 -3.28
N MET A 76 -3.23 3.68 -2.51
CA MET A 76 -4.64 3.69 -2.17
C MET A 76 -4.81 4.14 -0.71
N GLN A 77 -5.64 5.15 -0.49
CA GLN A 77 -5.99 5.60 0.85
C GLN A 77 -7.51 5.82 0.96
N ARG A 78 -8.15 5.20 1.96
CA ARG A 78 -9.57 5.45 2.23
C ARG A 78 -9.83 6.96 2.46
N PRO A 79 -10.82 7.57 1.80
CA PRO A 79 -11.15 8.96 2.03
C PRO A 79 -11.74 9.13 3.43
N SER A 80 -11.32 10.18 4.12
CA SER A 80 -11.91 10.65 5.36
C SER A 80 -11.61 12.14 5.53
N THR A 81 -12.31 12.82 6.43
CA THR A 81 -12.01 14.21 6.80
C THR A 81 -10.58 14.42 7.30
N ARG A 82 -9.90 13.36 7.76
CA ARG A 82 -8.52 13.39 8.28
C ARG A 82 -7.46 13.06 7.23
N SER A 83 -7.81 12.34 6.17
CA SER A 83 -6.83 11.70 5.27
C SER A 83 -7.04 12.00 3.79
N PHE A 84 -8.24 12.40 3.36
CA PHE A 84 -8.52 12.52 1.93
C PHE A 84 -7.65 13.59 1.26
N TRP A 85 -7.35 14.70 1.96
CA TRP A 85 -6.46 15.76 1.50
C TRP A 85 -5.10 15.24 1.01
N LYS A 86 -4.61 14.10 1.54
CA LYS A 86 -3.35 13.51 1.14
C LYS A 86 -3.33 13.14 -0.33
N ILE A 87 -4.42 12.60 -0.87
CA ILE A 87 -4.48 12.06 -2.24
C ILE A 87 -4.26 13.14 -3.32
N PRO A 88 -5.03 14.25 -3.35
CA PRO A 88 -4.80 15.30 -4.34
C PRO A 88 -3.45 15.99 -4.14
N VAL A 89 -2.97 16.16 -2.91
CA VAL A 89 -1.62 16.70 -2.62
C VAL A 89 -0.53 15.77 -3.17
N PHE A 90 -0.65 14.48 -2.91
CA PHE A 90 0.27 13.44 -3.40
C PHE A 90 0.34 13.45 -4.93
N ASN A 91 -0.81 13.51 -5.60
CA ASN A 91 -0.90 13.55 -7.07
C ASN A 91 -0.32 14.82 -7.70
N ARG A 92 -0.04 15.88 -6.92
CA ARG A 92 0.72 17.06 -7.37
C ARG A 92 2.24 16.86 -7.29
N GLY A 93 2.70 15.71 -6.77
CA GLY A 93 4.10 15.45 -6.45
C GLY A 93 4.55 16.05 -5.12
N THR A 94 3.62 16.52 -4.29
CA THR A 94 3.92 17.05 -2.96
C THR A 94 3.81 15.94 -1.93
N CYS A 95 4.85 15.76 -1.11
CA CYS A 95 4.85 14.73 -0.08
C CYS A 95 3.84 15.06 1.03
N PRO A 96 2.88 14.16 1.35
CA PRO A 96 1.85 14.43 2.36
C PRO A 96 2.30 14.15 3.80
N ILE A 97 3.56 13.79 4.01
CA ILE A 97 4.11 13.49 5.33
C ILE A 97 5.31 14.39 5.61
N LYS A 98 5.53 14.71 6.88
CA LYS A 98 6.75 15.38 7.35
C LYS A 98 7.70 14.31 7.89
N ALA A 99 8.88 14.22 7.31
CA ALA A 99 9.94 13.32 7.74
C ALA A 99 11.26 14.10 7.89
N GLU A 100 12.15 13.62 8.77
CA GLU A 100 13.47 14.21 8.96
C GLU A 100 14.43 13.92 7.80
N ASP A 101 14.21 12.81 7.09
CA ASP A 101 15.00 12.44 5.91
C ASP A 101 14.69 13.39 4.74
N PRO A 102 15.69 14.16 4.25
CA PRO A 102 15.50 15.10 3.15
C PRO A 102 15.21 14.41 1.82
N GLU A 103 15.43 13.11 1.67
CA GLU A 103 15.15 12.36 0.43
C GLU A 103 13.67 12.01 0.28
N VAL A 104 12.87 12.04 1.35
CA VAL A 104 11.47 11.61 1.30
C VAL A 104 10.63 12.49 0.37
N ALA A 105 10.76 13.81 0.41
CA ALA A 105 9.99 14.68 -0.48
C ALA A 105 10.46 14.61 -1.95
N PRO A 106 11.77 14.71 -2.26
CA PRO A 106 12.30 14.52 -3.62
C PRO A 106 11.95 13.17 -4.25
N LEU A 107 11.94 12.09 -3.46
CA LEU A 107 11.56 10.76 -3.92
C LEU A 107 10.13 10.76 -4.48
N ILE A 108 9.18 11.29 -3.72
CA ILE A 108 7.76 11.35 -4.12
C ILE A 108 7.59 12.27 -5.33
N GLU A 109 8.23 13.44 -5.31
CA GLU A 109 8.16 14.38 -6.42
C GLU A 109 8.66 13.75 -7.73
N ARG A 110 9.83 13.11 -7.69
CA ARG A 110 10.43 12.41 -8.83
C ARG A 110 9.53 11.30 -9.36
N CYS A 111 8.97 10.47 -8.48
CA CYS A 111 8.09 9.36 -8.89
C CYS A 111 6.79 9.84 -9.56
N VAL A 112 6.21 10.94 -9.06
CA VAL A 112 4.95 11.48 -9.58
C VAL A 112 5.16 12.33 -10.83
N ARG A 113 6.13 13.26 -10.82
CA ARG A 113 6.28 14.29 -11.87
C ARG A 113 7.24 13.90 -12.99
N GLU A 114 8.36 13.26 -12.63
CA GLU A 114 9.44 12.96 -13.57
C GLU A 114 9.29 11.56 -14.16
N LYS A 115 9.39 10.53 -13.31
CA LYS A 115 9.27 9.12 -13.71
C LYS A 115 7.84 8.74 -14.11
N LYS A 116 6.83 9.42 -13.55
CA LYS A 116 5.40 9.12 -13.75
C LYS A 116 5.08 7.65 -13.47
N THR A 117 5.70 7.13 -12.41
CA THR A 117 5.58 5.74 -11.92
C THR A 117 4.68 5.64 -10.69
N LEU A 118 4.16 6.75 -10.18
CA LEU A 118 3.39 6.78 -8.94
C LEU A 118 2.20 7.71 -9.03
N ILE A 119 1.03 7.24 -8.59
CA ILE A 119 -0.18 8.02 -8.36
C ILE A 119 -0.84 7.63 -7.04
N ALA A 120 -1.78 8.43 -6.58
CA ALA A 120 -2.64 8.13 -5.44
C ALA A 120 -4.14 8.11 -5.84
N THR A 121 -4.94 7.33 -5.13
CA THR A 121 -6.39 7.20 -5.32
C THR A 121 -7.14 6.97 -4.00
N PHE A 122 -8.43 7.27 -3.99
CA PHE A 122 -9.34 7.04 -2.86
C PHE A 122 -10.19 5.78 -3.00
N THR A 123 -10.28 5.19 -4.20
CA THR A 123 -11.15 4.02 -4.42
C THR A 123 -10.43 2.72 -4.14
N TYR A 124 -11.16 1.77 -3.54
CA TYR A 124 -10.70 0.38 -3.40
C TYR A 124 -10.66 -0.37 -4.73
N ASP A 125 -11.24 0.19 -5.80
CA ASP A 125 -11.20 -0.47 -7.12
C ASP A 125 -9.78 -0.61 -7.66
N ALA A 126 -8.83 0.19 -7.17
CA ALA A 126 -7.41 -0.02 -7.43
C ALA A 126 -6.94 -1.46 -7.14
N LEU A 127 -7.49 -2.10 -6.11
CA LEU A 127 -7.16 -3.48 -5.71
C LEU A 127 -7.45 -4.50 -6.81
N PHE A 128 -8.43 -4.23 -7.68
CA PHE A 128 -8.78 -5.10 -8.80
C PHE A 128 -7.65 -5.21 -9.84
N PHE A 129 -6.83 -4.17 -9.95
CA PHE A 129 -5.76 -4.06 -10.94
C PHE A 129 -4.39 -4.54 -10.44
N ALA A 130 -4.27 -4.82 -9.15
CA ALA A 130 -3.01 -5.12 -8.48
C ALA A 130 -2.44 -6.49 -8.90
N ASP A 131 -1.20 -6.50 -9.38
CA ASP A 131 -0.39 -7.73 -9.47
C ASP A 131 0.28 -8.01 -8.11
N VAL A 132 0.66 -6.95 -7.39
CA VAL A 132 1.10 -6.98 -5.99
C VAL A 132 0.34 -5.92 -5.18
N LEU A 133 -0.16 -6.30 -4.02
CA LEU A 133 -0.77 -5.43 -3.03
C LEU A 133 0.09 -5.39 -1.77
N VAL A 134 0.68 -4.24 -1.46
CA VAL A 134 1.38 -3.98 -0.21
C VAL A 134 0.39 -3.37 0.79
N VAL A 135 0.26 -3.98 1.97
CA VAL A 135 -0.67 -3.54 3.03
C VAL A 135 0.13 -2.82 4.12
N ASP A 136 -0.02 -1.50 4.15
CA ASP A 136 0.58 -0.54 5.10
C ASP A 136 -0.50 0.21 5.89
N VAL A 137 -1.49 -0.55 6.37
CA VAL A 137 -2.56 -0.02 7.20
C VAL A 137 -2.08 0.00 8.65
N GLN A 138 -2.30 1.09 9.36
CA GLN A 138 -1.91 1.21 10.76
C GLN A 138 -2.69 0.21 11.63
N CYS A 139 -1.97 -0.47 12.54
CA CYS A 139 -2.50 -1.38 13.55
C CYS A 139 -2.08 -0.83 14.91
N ASP A 140 -3.01 -0.18 15.61
CA ASP A 140 -2.70 0.54 16.85
C ASP A 140 -2.71 -0.40 18.05
N PHE A 141 -1.76 -0.18 18.97
CA PHE A 141 -1.79 -0.80 20.28
C PHE A 141 -2.44 0.16 21.28
N VAL A 142 -3.65 -0.19 21.73
CA VAL A 142 -4.38 0.59 22.72
C VAL A 142 -3.81 0.27 24.10
N LYS A 143 -3.21 1.28 24.75
CA LYS A 143 -2.77 1.20 26.14
C LYS A 143 -3.90 1.68 27.03
N GLN A 144 -4.40 0.81 27.91
CA GLN A 144 -5.41 1.20 28.90
C GLN A 144 -4.75 1.95 30.05
N ASP A 145 -3.61 1.43 30.54
CA ASP A 145 -2.84 2.03 31.62
C ASP A 145 -1.45 2.47 31.15
N LEU A 146 -1.02 3.64 31.61
CA LEU A 146 0.31 4.14 31.27
C LEU A 146 1.38 3.34 32.02
N GLY A 147 2.24 2.65 31.28
CA GLY A 147 3.36 1.90 31.85
C GLY A 147 3.07 0.41 32.10
N ASP A 148 1.83 -0.04 31.93
CA ASP A 148 1.45 -1.45 31.94
C ASP A 148 0.98 -1.88 30.54
N LEU A 149 1.79 -2.71 29.88
CA LEU A 149 1.45 -3.22 28.55
C LEU A 149 0.48 -4.42 28.62
N SER A 150 0.33 -5.05 29.78
CA SER A 150 -0.51 -6.24 29.94
C SER A 150 -2.00 -5.94 29.92
N SER A 151 -2.40 -4.70 30.24
CA SER A 151 -3.79 -4.23 30.09
C SER A 151 -4.12 -3.72 28.69
N GLY A 152 -3.13 -3.62 27.80
CA GLY A 152 -3.34 -3.17 26.42
C GLY A 152 -3.73 -4.28 25.45
N TYR A 153 -4.20 -3.88 24.27
CA TYR A 153 -4.49 -4.81 23.17
C TYR A 153 -4.20 -4.16 21.82
N ALA A 154 -3.87 -4.98 20.82
CA ALA A 154 -3.77 -4.54 19.43
C ALA A 154 -5.17 -4.46 18.82
N ASP A 155 -5.59 -3.27 18.39
CA ASP A 155 -6.84 -3.09 17.65
C ASP A 155 -6.61 -3.41 16.18
N ILE A 156 -7.05 -4.60 15.78
CA ILE A 156 -6.94 -5.11 14.41
C ILE A 156 -8.20 -4.90 13.57
N SER A 157 -9.23 -4.24 14.11
CA SER A 157 -10.55 -4.12 13.47
C SER A 157 -10.46 -3.52 12.05
N ALA A 158 -9.73 -2.41 11.91
CA ALA A 158 -9.53 -1.74 10.62
C ALA A 158 -8.78 -2.63 9.61
N LEU A 159 -7.85 -3.46 10.09
CA LEU A 159 -7.09 -4.37 9.26
C LEU A 159 -7.96 -5.58 8.83
N GLU A 160 -8.79 -6.10 9.74
CA GLU A 160 -9.74 -7.17 9.44
C GLU A 160 -10.74 -6.75 8.36
N ASP A 161 -11.30 -5.54 8.47
CA ASP A 161 -12.20 -4.99 7.45
C ASP A 161 -11.47 -4.77 6.11
N SER A 162 -10.19 -4.39 6.17
CA SER A 162 -9.35 -4.32 4.98
C SER A 162 -9.22 -5.69 4.30
N PHE A 163 -8.98 -6.78 5.05
CA PHE A 163 -8.89 -8.12 4.46
C PHE A 163 -10.19 -8.60 3.81
N LYS A 164 -11.35 -8.23 4.36
CA LYS A 164 -12.65 -8.52 3.74
C LYS A 164 -12.76 -7.83 2.37
N ILE A 165 -12.47 -6.52 2.31
CA ILE A 165 -12.50 -5.73 1.07
C ILE A 165 -11.47 -6.24 0.06
N ILE A 166 -10.26 -6.59 0.52
CA ILE A 166 -9.20 -7.16 -0.31
C ILE A 166 -9.70 -8.43 -0.99
N GLY A 167 -10.25 -9.38 -0.23
CA GLY A 167 -10.75 -10.64 -0.79
C GLY A 167 -11.90 -10.46 -1.80
N GLU A 168 -12.71 -9.41 -1.64
CA GLU A 168 -13.80 -9.09 -2.56
C GLU A 168 -13.32 -8.49 -3.89
N LYS A 169 -12.14 -7.87 -3.93
CA LYS A 169 -11.69 -7.08 -5.09
C LYS A 169 -10.48 -7.61 -5.84
N ILE A 170 -9.48 -8.18 -5.15
CA ILE A 170 -8.24 -8.60 -5.82
C ILE A 170 -8.49 -9.73 -6.83
N GLN A 171 -7.59 -9.85 -7.81
CA GLN A 171 -7.51 -11.03 -8.66
C GLN A 171 -6.82 -12.19 -7.91
N PRO A 172 -7.13 -13.47 -8.22
CA PRO A 172 -6.52 -14.62 -7.55
C PRO A 172 -5.00 -14.71 -7.69
N GLY A 173 -4.43 -14.13 -8.76
CA GLY A 173 -2.98 -14.10 -8.99
C GLY A 173 -2.23 -12.96 -8.26
N CYS A 174 -2.96 -12.09 -7.56
CA CYS A 174 -2.39 -10.95 -6.82
C CYS A 174 -1.66 -11.43 -5.57
N LEU A 175 -0.38 -11.06 -5.42
CA LEU A 175 0.34 -11.25 -4.15
C LEU A 175 -0.10 -10.16 -3.16
N VAL A 176 -0.65 -10.56 -2.01
CA VAL A 176 -0.90 -9.65 -0.88
C VAL A 176 0.27 -9.75 0.09
N LEU A 177 1.09 -8.71 0.14
CA LEU A 177 2.20 -8.54 1.06
C LEU A 177 1.75 -7.68 2.25
N ILE A 178 1.64 -8.30 3.42
CA ILE A 178 1.31 -7.61 4.67
C ILE A 178 2.61 -7.08 5.28
N GLU A 179 2.81 -5.78 5.28
CA GLU A 179 3.96 -5.13 5.94
C GLU A 179 3.61 -4.51 7.29
N THR A 180 2.32 -4.19 7.50
CA THR A 180 1.77 -3.81 8.79
C THR A 180 2.30 -4.69 9.92
N THR A 181 2.77 -4.07 10.99
CA THR A 181 3.09 -4.79 12.23
C THR A 181 1.81 -5.38 12.81
N VAL A 182 1.76 -6.71 12.92
CA VAL A 182 0.57 -7.45 13.34
C VAL A 182 0.92 -8.50 14.41
N PRO A 183 -0.05 -8.89 15.26
CA PRO A 183 0.12 -10.04 16.15
C PRO A 183 0.46 -11.31 15.37
N PRO A 184 1.31 -12.21 15.91
CA PRO A 184 1.57 -13.52 15.31
C PRO A 184 0.26 -14.27 15.00
N GLY A 185 0.21 -14.92 13.84
CA GLY A 185 -0.97 -15.64 13.39
C GLY A 185 -1.98 -14.79 12.61
N THR A 186 -1.84 -13.46 12.54
CA THR A 186 -2.78 -12.60 11.78
C THR A 186 -2.89 -13.01 10.31
N THR A 187 -1.78 -13.34 9.65
CA THR A 187 -1.80 -13.78 8.23
C THR A 187 -2.57 -15.10 8.04
N GLU A 188 -2.33 -16.09 8.90
CA GLU A 188 -2.88 -17.44 8.76
C GLU A 188 -4.32 -17.56 9.29
N TYR A 189 -4.61 -16.93 10.43
CA TYR A 189 -5.88 -17.09 11.14
C TYR A 189 -6.88 -15.96 10.91
N ILE A 190 -6.47 -14.85 10.29
CA ILE A 190 -7.35 -13.70 10.02
C ILE A 190 -7.38 -13.34 8.54
N ALA A 191 -6.24 -12.99 7.95
CA ALA A 191 -6.19 -12.58 6.54
C ALA A 191 -6.61 -13.71 5.59
N TYR A 192 -5.98 -14.88 5.70
CA TYR A 192 -6.27 -16.04 4.87
C TYR A 192 -7.76 -16.46 4.89
N PRO A 193 -8.41 -16.70 6.05
CA PRO A 193 -9.81 -17.14 6.05
C PRO A 193 -10.77 -16.09 5.49
N HIS A 194 -10.56 -14.79 5.75
CA HIS A 194 -11.41 -13.73 5.18
C HIS A 194 -11.28 -13.67 3.65
N ILE A 195 -10.06 -13.68 3.14
CA ILE A 195 -9.80 -13.61 1.69
C ILE A 195 -10.28 -14.90 1.00
N LYS A 196 -9.99 -16.09 1.56
CA LYS A 196 -10.45 -17.37 1.00
C LYS A 196 -11.97 -17.48 1.00
N LYS A 197 -12.65 -16.99 2.03
CA LYS A 197 -14.12 -16.93 2.08
C LYS A 197 -14.69 -16.04 0.98
N ALA A 198 -14.07 -14.89 0.72
CA ALA A 198 -14.47 -14.00 -0.36
C ALA A 198 -14.21 -14.63 -1.74
N PHE A 199 -13.08 -15.31 -1.93
CA PHE A 199 -12.78 -16.07 -3.16
C PHE A 199 -13.85 -17.13 -3.45
N ARG A 200 -14.21 -17.95 -2.45
CA ARG A 200 -15.29 -18.94 -2.58
C ARG A 200 -16.62 -18.31 -2.98
N LYS A 201 -17.00 -17.19 -2.36
CA LYS A 201 -18.22 -16.44 -2.74
C LYS A 201 -18.19 -15.93 -4.18
N ARG A 202 -17.00 -15.65 -4.71
CA ARG A 202 -16.76 -15.19 -6.09
C ARG A 202 -16.55 -16.35 -7.09
N GLY A 203 -16.66 -17.61 -6.65
CA GLY A 203 -16.41 -18.78 -7.50
C GLY A 203 -14.94 -19.00 -7.85
N ILE A 204 -14.02 -18.51 -7.02
CA ILE A 204 -12.56 -18.66 -7.18
C ILE A 204 -12.09 -19.79 -6.27
N ASP A 205 -11.57 -20.87 -6.87
CA ASP A 205 -11.17 -22.07 -6.13
C ASP A 205 -9.70 -22.06 -5.64
N THR A 206 -8.85 -21.22 -6.24
CA THR A 206 -7.44 -21.10 -5.87
C THR A 206 -7.25 -20.54 -4.47
N ASP A 207 -6.10 -20.83 -3.85
CA ASP A 207 -5.72 -20.19 -2.59
C ASP A 207 -5.21 -18.76 -2.83
N PRO A 208 -5.51 -17.82 -1.93
CA PRO A 208 -4.93 -16.49 -2.01
C PRO A 208 -3.42 -16.54 -1.78
N LEU A 209 -2.70 -15.68 -2.50
CA LEU A 209 -1.26 -15.56 -2.40
C LEU A 209 -0.92 -14.53 -1.33
N LEU A 210 -0.57 -15.00 -0.13
CA LEU A 210 -0.31 -14.14 1.02
C LEU A 210 1.13 -14.27 1.50
N ALA A 211 1.75 -13.14 1.77
CA ALA A 211 3.04 -13.07 2.42
C ALA A 211 3.04 -12.02 3.53
N HIS A 212 3.93 -12.18 4.49
CA HIS A 212 4.23 -11.19 5.51
C HIS A 212 5.70 -10.81 5.42
N SER A 213 5.98 -9.52 5.42
CA SER A 213 7.32 -8.96 5.58
C SER A 213 7.20 -7.72 6.43
N PHE A 214 7.39 -7.85 7.73
CA PHE A 214 7.30 -6.68 8.61
C PHE A 214 8.38 -5.67 8.22
N GLU A 215 7.97 -4.42 8.19
CA GLU A 215 8.86 -3.30 7.90
C GLU A 215 9.79 -3.04 9.10
N ARG A 216 11.09 -2.84 8.83
CA ARG A 216 12.08 -2.45 9.85
C ARG A 216 12.55 -1.04 9.56
N VAL A 217 11.66 -0.10 9.81
CA VAL A 217 11.94 1.31 9.59
C VAL A 217 12.38 2.00 10.86
N MET A 218 13.41 2.83 10.71
CA MET A 218 13.72 3.85 11.70
C MET A 218 13.36 5.20 11.08
N PRO A 219 12.23 5.81 11.48
CA PRO A 219 11.97 7.21 11.20
C PRO A 219 13.16 8.05 11.66
N GLY A 220 13.66 8.93 10.80
CA GLY A 220 14.84 9.74 11.07
C GLY A 220 15.51 10.18 9.78
N ARG A 221 16.79 10.58 9.85
CA ARG A 221 17.53 11.18 8.72
C ARG A 221 17.83 10.26 7.53
N ASP A 222 17.77 8.94 7.71
CA ASP A 222 18.14 7.91 6.71
C ASP A 222 16.95 6.97 6.42
N TYR A 223 15.73 7.50 6.48
CA TYR A 223 14.48 6.73 6.39
C TYR A 223 14.34 5.98 5.05
N VAL A 224 14.56 6.65 3.92
CA VAL A 224 14.45 6.03 2.57
C VAL A 224 15.46 4.88 2.43
N LYS A 225 16.70 5.10 2.89
CA LYS A 225 17.74 4.06 2.89
C LYS A 225 17.36 2.88 3.77
N SER A 226 16.72 3.11 4.92
CA SER A 226 16.29 2.02 5.80
C SER A 226 15.30 1.07 5.11
N ILE A 227 14.46 1.58 4.20
CA ILE A 227 13.52 0.76 3.43
C ILE A 227 14.25 0.03 2.30
N ARG A 228 15.17 0.70 1.60
CA ARG A 228 15.80 0.21 0.35
C ARG A 228 17.03 -0.67 0.57
N ASP A 229 17.84 -0.37 1.59
CA ASP A 229 19.19 -0.92 1.76
C ASP A 229 19.27 -1.95 2.90
N PHE A 230 18.22 -2.10 3.72
CA PHE A 230 18.19 -3.13 4.77
C PHE A 230 17.61 -4.46 4.29
N TRP A 231 18.16 -5.53 4.86
CA TRP A 231 17.68 -6.89 4.68
C TRP A 231 16.21 -7.00 5.06
N ARG A 232 15.41 -7.62 4.17
CA ARG A 232 14.03 -7.99 4.46
C ARG A 232 13.92 -9.42 4.97
N VAL A 233 13.06 -9.59 5.97
CA VAL A 233 12.57 -10.90 6.38
C VAL A 233 11.19 -11.04 5.78
N CYS A 234 10.98 -12.06 4.95
CA CYS A 234 9.68 -12.35 4.35
C CYS A 234 9.30 -13.82 4.51
N SER A 235 8.00 -14.09 4.56
CA SER A 235 7.44 -15.45 4.60
C SER A 235 6.15 -15.49 3.80
N GLY A 236 6.01 -16.47 2.90
CA GLY A 236 4.78 -16.75 2.16
C GLY A 236 4.01 -17.91 2.80
N ILE A 237 2.68 -17.85 2.77
CA ILE A 237 1.82 -18.91 3.34
C ILE A 237 1.91 -20.25 2.58
N ASN A 238 2.34 -20.19 1.32
CA ASN A 238 2.61 -21.34 0.47
C ASN A 238 3.86 -21.08 -0.40
N ARG A 239 4.27 -22.09 -1.17
CA ARG A 239 5.47 -22.03 -2.02
C ARG A 239 5.39 -20.91 -3.05
N GLU A 240 4.26 -20.75 -3.74
CA GLU A 240 4.08 -19.71 -4.76
C GLU A 240 4.16 -18.30 -4.15
N SER A 241 3.51 -18.09 -3.00
CA SER A 241 3.58 -16.82 -2.27
C SER A 241 5.01 -16.50 -1.84
N ARG A 242 5.78 -17.51 -1.40
CA ARG A 242 7.19 -17.37 -1.04
C ARG A 242 8.04 -16.96 -2.25
N GLU A 243 7.87 -17.62 -3.39
CA GLU A 243 8.62 -17.30 -4.61
C GLU A 243 8.29 -15.88 -5.10
N LYS A 244 7.01 -15.50 -5.11
CA LYS A 244 6.56 -14.16 -5.52
C LYS A 244 7.07 -13.05 -4.59
N VAL A 245 6.99 -13.23 -3.27
CA VAL A 245 7.46 -12.18 -2.33
C VAL A 245 8.98 -12.00 -2.40
N VAL A 246 9.74 -13.09 -2.57
CA VAL A 246 11.20 -12.99 -2.76
C VAL A 246 11.51 -12.22 -4.04
N ASN A 247 10.87 -12.59 -5.16
CA ASN A 247 11.08 -11.90 -6.45
C ASN A 247 10.72 -10.41 -6.36
N PHE A 248 9.57 -10.09 -5.77
CA PHE A 248 9.10 -8.72 -5.61
C PHE A 248 10.08 -7.88 -4.78
N LEU A 249 10.45 -8.35 -3.58
CA LEU A 249 11.35 -7.64 -2.68
C LEU A 249 12.76 -7.51 -3.26
N SER A 250 13.30 -8.55 -3.88
CA SER A 250 14.61 -8.48 -4.57
C SER A 250 14.63 -7.47 -5.72
N GLY A 251 13.48 -7.19 -6.32
CA GLY A 251 13.34 -6.20 -7.40
C GLY A 251 13.06 -4.76 -6.93
N ILE A 252 13.00 -4.49 -5.63
CA ILE A 252 12.84 -3.12 -5.08
C ILE A 252 13.96 -2.72 -4.11
N LEU A 253 14.68 -3.70 -3.55
CA LEU A 253 15.81 -3.49 -2.66
C LEU A 253 17.14 -3.48 -3.42
N ASN A 254 18.12 -2.78 -2.87
CA ASN A 254 19.47 -2.71 -3.42
C ASN A 254 20.26 -4.01 -3.24
#